data_AF-A0A504YQC7-F1
#
_entry.id   AF-A0A504YQC7-F1
#
_cell.length_a   1.000
_cell.length_b   1.000
_cell.length_c   1.000
_cell.angle_alpha   90.00
_cell.angle_beta   90.00
_cell.angle_gamma   90.00
#
_symmetry.space_group_name_H-M   'P 1'
#
loop_
_entity.id
_entity.type
_entity.pdbx_description
1 polymer ?
#
loop_
_entity_poly.entity_id
_entity_poly.type
_entity_poly.pdbx_seq_one_letter_code
_entity_poly.pdbx_strand_id
1 'polypeptide(L)'
;MADLEAVLADVSYLMAMEMSKSTPAARASKRISLPDPSIRSIMTKYLEKNGELTFDKIFNQKLGYLLFRDYALNGGEESVPQLGFYEDIKKFEKLETDEERIKLGKEIYDQYIMRELLSHTHKFSKPTVDHVHELLTQAQKTKQLPADTFSPYIEEIVQSLKGDVFENFLRSPKFTRFCQWKNLELNINLTTNDFSVHRIIGRGGFGEVYGCRKADTGKM
;
A
#
# COMPACT_ATOMS: atom_id res chain seq x y z
N MET A 1 -9.92 -42.90 -20.57
CA MET A 1 -9.29 -41.71 -21.20
C MET A 1 -9.67 -40.42 -20.45
N ALA A 2 -10.94 -40.24 -20.07
CA ALA A 2 -11.40 -39.11 -19.23
C ALA A 2 -10.74 -39.02 -17.84
N ASP A 3 -10.45 -40.15 -17.17
CA ASP A 3 -9.84 -40.15 -15.84
C ASP A 3 -8.41 -39.59 -15.82
N LEU A 4 -7.62 -39.83 -16.87
CA LEU A 4 -6.24 -39.33 -16.93
C LEU A 4 -6.21 -37.80 -17.12
N GLU A 5 -7.13 -37.29 -17.94
CA GLU A 5 -7.26 -35.85 -18.20
C GLU A 5 -7.73 -35.09 -16.94
N ALA A 6 -8.69 -35.65 -16.20
CA ALA A 6 -9.15 -35.09 -14.94
C ALA A 6 -8.03 -35.06 -13.88
N VAL A 7 -7.26 -36.15 -13.75
CA VAL A 7 -6.13 -36.21 -12.82
C VAL A 7 -5.04 -35.19 -13.21
N LEU A 8 -4.71 -35.07 -14.50
CA LEU A 8 -3.74 -34.08 -14.98
C LEU A 8 -4.21 -32.64 -14.71
N ALA A 9 -5.50 -32.35 -14.91
CA ALA A 9 -6.08 -31.04 -14.63
C ALA A 9 -6.00 -30.69 -13.13
N ASP A 10 -6.28 -31.65 -12.25
CA ASP A 10 -6.19 -31.51 -10.79
C ASP A 10 -4.76 -31.26 -10.32
N VAL A 11 -3.80 -32.04 -10.81
CA VAL A 11 -2.37 -31.87 -10.50
C VAL A 11 -1.90 -30.49 -10.98
N SER A 12 -2.27 -30.08 -12.19
CA SER A 12 -1.89 -28.76 -12.72
C SER A 12 -2.44 -27.61 -11.88
N TYR A 13 -3.67 -27.73 -11.39
CA TYR A 13 -4.34 -26.72 -10.58
C TYR A 13 -3.72 -26.61 -9.19
N LEU A 14 -3.47 -27.74 -8.52
CA LEU A 14 -2.81 -27.76 -7.21
C LEU A 14 -1.39 -27.21 -7.28
N MET A 15 -0.62 -27.60 -8.29
CA MET A 15 0.71 -27.02 -8.53
C MET A 15 0.63 -25.51 -8.76
N ALA A 16 -0.31 -25.04 -9.58
CA ALA A 16 -0.48 -23.61 -9.84
C ALA A 16 -0.88 -22.84 -8.57
N MET A 17 -1.73 -23.42 -7.71
CA MET A 17 -2.07 -22.84 -6.41
C MET A 17 -0.87 -22.73 -5.47
N GLU A 18 -0.06 -23.78 -5.35
CA GLU A 18 1.16 -23.75 -4.53
C GLU A 18 2.16 -22.73 -5.05
N MET A 19 2.34 -22.67 -6.37
CA MET A 19 3.22 -21.69 -7.02
C MET A 19 2.68 -20.27 -6.89
N SER A 20 1.37 -20.07 -6.79
CA SER A 20 0.79 -18.74 -6.55
C SER A 20 1.08 -18.22 -5.14
N LYS A 21 1.36 -19.10 -4.16
CA LYS A 21 1.73 -18.70 -2.79
C LYS A 21 3.19 -18.25 -2.69
N SER A 22 4.06 -18.68 -3.61
CA SER A 22 5.50 -18.41 -3.61
C SER A 22 5.91 -17.59 -4.85
N THR A 23 6.16 -16.28 -4.65
CA THR A 23 6.63 -15.33 -5.68
C THR A 23 5.96 -15.48 -7.08
N PRO A 24 4.63 -15.32 -7.17
CA PRO A 24 3.85 -15.56 -8.39
C PRO A 24 4.34 -14.79 -9.62
N ALA A 25 4.83 -13.55 -9.42
CA ALA A 25 5.34 -12.68 -10.47
C ALA A 25 6.62 -13.21 -11.16
N ALA A 26 7.46 -13.97 -10.46
CA ALA A 26 8.68 -14.55 -11.03
C ALA A 26 8.39 -15.65 -12.07
N ARG A 27 7.16 -16.17 -12.07
CA ARG A 27 6.69 -17.21 -12.99
C ARG A 27 5.57 -16.71 -13.89
N ALA A 28 5.44 -15.40 -14.08
CA ALA A 28 4.53 -14.83 -15.06
C ALA A 28 5.01 -15.18 -16.48
N SER A 29 4.11 -15.68 -17.30
CA SER A 29 4.40 -16.08 -18.68
C SER A 29 4.45 -14.89 -19.64
N LYS A 30 3.81 -13.77 -19.27
CA LYS A 30 3.90 -12.49 -19.99
C LYS A 30 4.54 -11.45 -19.08
N ARG A 31 5.51 -10.69 -19.60
CA ARG A 31 6.10 -9.57 -18.85
C ARG A 31 5.27 -8.32 -19.05
N ILE A 32 5.02 -7.62 -17.95
CA ILE A 32 4.44 -6.27 -18.00
C ILE A 32 5.51 -5.32 -18.55
N SER A 33 5.23 -4.67 -19.67
CA SER A 33 6.01 -3.57 -20.20
C SER A 33 5.36 -2.25 -19.79
N LEU A 34 6.17 -1.34 -19.24
CA LEU A 34 5.71 0.00 -18.90
C LEU A 34 5.97 0.95 -20.08
N PRO A 35 5.06 1.90 -20.35
CA PRO A 35 5.23 2.89 -21.40
C PRO A 35 6.40 3.83 -21.11
N ASP A 36 6.89 4.54 -22.13
CA ASP A 36 7.98 5.51 -21.99
C ASP A 36 7.63 6.64 -20.98
N PRO A 37 8.60 7.19 -20.22
CA PRO A 37 8.39 8.30 -19.29
C PRO A 37 7.65 9.52 -19.87
N SER A 38 7.71 9.76 -21.19
CA SER A 38 6.97 10.82 -21.89
C SER A 38 5.45 10.76 -21.67
N ILE A 39 4.92 9.59 -21.33
CA ILE A 39 3.50 9.37 -21.01
C ILE A 39 3.00 10.26 -19.86
N ARG A 40 3.92 10.72 -18.99
CA ARG A 40 3.60 11.65 -17.89
C ARG A 40 2.82 12.86 -18.37
N SER A 41 3.22 13.48 -19.47
CA SER A 41 2.58 14.70 -19.97
C SER A 41 1.09 14.53 -20.27
N ILE A 42 0.72 13.39 -20.88
CA ILE A 42 -0.65 13.04 -21.22
C ILE A 42 -1.42 12.63 -19.96
N MET A 43 -0.80 11.77 -19.15
CA MET A 43 -1.43 11.23 -17.94
C MET A 43 -1.69 12.30 -16.88
N THR A 44 -0.78 13.26 -16.71
CA THR A 44 -0.99 14.39 -15.78
C THR A 44 -2.23 15.20 -16.19
N LYS A 45 -2.36 15.58 -17.48
CA LYS A 45 -3.54 16.29 -17.98
C LYS A 45 -4.84 15.48 -17.83
N TYR A 46 -4.77 14.16 -18.05
CA TYR A 46 -5.90 13.26 -17.85
C TYR A 46 -6.34 13.20 -16.38
N LEU A 47 -5.39 13.04 -15.46
CA LEU A 47 -5.65 12.97 -14.02
C LEU A 47 -6.16 14.30 -13.47
N GLU A 48 -5.63 15.44 -13.94
CA GLU A 48 -6.13 16.77 -13.60
C GLU A 48 -7.57 16.96 -14.05
N LYS A 49 -7.89 16.63 -15.31
CA LYS A 49 -9.24 16.77 -15.87
C LYS A 49 -10.28 15.94 -15.10
N ASN A 50 -9.88 14.77 -14.58
CA ASN A 50 -10.75 13.88 -13.83
C ASN A 50 -10.75 14.15 -12.32
N GLY A 51 -9.97 15.13 -11.83
CA GLY A 51 -9.85 15.43 -10.40
C GLY A 51 -9.16 14.32 -9.59
N GLU A 52 -8.38 13.45 -10.25
CA GLU A 52 -7.62 12.38 -9.60
C GLU A 52 -6.23 12.81 -9.13
N LEU A 53 -5.79 14.00 -9.55
CA LEU A 53 -4.51 14.59 -9.15
C LEU A 53 -4.60 15.25 -7.75
N THR A 54 -4.97 14.48 -6.74
CA THR A 54 -5.04 14.93 -5.34
C THR A 54 -4.31 13.97 -4.43
N PHE A 55 -3.78 14.46 -3.31
CA PHE A 55 -3.07 13.63 -2.34
C PHE A 55 -3.94 12.46 -1.89
N ASP A 56 -5.19 12.71 -1.50
CA ASP A 56 -6.09 11.67 -0.99
C ASP A 56 -6.33 10.56 -2.03
N LYS A 57 -6.45 10.92 -3.32
CA LYS A 57 -6.69 9.93 -4.38
C LYS A 57 -5.45 9.11 -4.70
N ILE A 58 -4.27 9.72 -4.72
CA ILE A 58 -3.01 9.03 -5.03
C ILE A 58 -2.54 8.21 -3.83
N PHE A 59 -2.55 8.80 -2.64
CA PHE A 59 -2.06 8.17 -1.40
C PHE A 59 -2.92 6.97 -0.99
N ASN A 60 -4.23 7.00 -1.23
CA ASN A 60 -5.11 5.86 -0.93
C ASN A 60 -5.02 4.72 -1.97
N GLN A 61 -4.37 4.95 -3.12
CA GLN A 61 -4.07 3.87 -4.08
C GLN A 61 -2.82 3.11 -3.64
N LYS A 62 -2.85 1.77 -3.68
CA LYS A 62 -1.71 0.94 -3.24
C LYS A 62 -0.39 1.28 -3.94
N LEU A 63 -0.41 1.45 -5.27
CA LEU A 63 0.78 1.83 -6.03
C LEU A 63 1.18 3.29 -5.78
N GLY A 64 0.21 4.19 -5.61
CA GLY A 64 0.46 5.58 -5.28
C GLY A 64 1.15 5.71 -3.92
N TYR A 65 0.64 5.03 -2.89
CA TYR A 65 1.27 4.92 -1.57
C TYR A 65 2.70 4.39 -1.64
N LEU A 66 2.92 3.26 -2.32
CA LEU A 66 4.26 2.64 -2.38
C LEU A 66 5.29 3.53 -3.08
N LEU A 67 4.89 4.23 -4.15
CA LEU A 67 5.77 5.16 -4.86
C LEU A 67 6.01 6.46 -4.08
N PHE A 68 4.98 6.96 -3.39
CA PHE A 68 5.11 8.10 -2.48
C PHE A 68 6.02 7.76 -1.29
N ARG A 69 5.90 6.54 -0.75
CA ARG A 69 6.77 6.03 0.31
C ARG A 69 8.22 5.94 -0.14
N ASP A 70 8.45 5.35 -1.30
CA ASP A 70 9.78 5.26 -1.89
C ASP A 70 10.37 6.65 -2.17
N TYR A 71 9.54 7.62 -2.58
CA TYR A 71 9.95 9.02 -2.69
C TYR A 71 10.35 9.61 -1.33
N ALA A 72 9.53 9.46 -0.30
CA ALA A 72 9.79 10.01 1.03
C ALA A 72 11.01 9.40 1.73
N LEU A 73 11.33 8.13 1.46
CA LEU A 73 12.47 7.44 2.05
C LEU A 73 13.78 7.62 1.26
N ASN A 74 13.71 7.62 -0.08
CA ASN A 74 14.89 7.53 -0.95
C ASN A 74 15.02 8.66 -1.97
N GLY A 75 13.99 9.50 -2.13
CA GLY A 75 13.86 10.42 -3.26
C GLY A 75 13.90 11.91 -2.93
N GLY A 76 13.87 12.29 -1.65
CA GLY A 76 14.00 13.69 -1.21
C GLY A 76 15.44 14.05 -0.84
N GLU A 77 15.82 15.31 -1.03
CA GLU A 77 17.02 15.90 -0.40
C GLU A 77 16.85 16.02 1.12
N GLU A 78 15.60 16.13 1.58
CA GLU A 78 15.22 16.17 2.99
C GLU A 78 14.57 14.85 3.42
N SER A 79 14.97 14.36 4.60
CA SER A 79 14.31 13.21 5.24
C SER A 79 12.89 13.60 5.66
N VAL A 80 11.91 12.76 5.34
CA VAL A 80 10.50 12.95 5.71
C VAL A 80 10.14 12.01 6.88
N PRO A 81 10.48 12.34 8.14
CA PRO A 81 10.21 11.48 9.29
C PRO A 81 8.72 11.27 9.55
N GLN A 82 7.86 12.17 9.08
CA GLN A 82 6.41 12.12 9.25
C GLN A 82 5.81 10.85 8.61
N LEU A 83 6.37 10.38 7.49
CA LEU A 83 5.88 9.15 6.87
C LEU A 83 6.25 7.92 7.70
N GLY A 84 7.47 7.89 8.28
CA GLY A 84 7.87 6.82 9.20
C GLY A 84 6.94 6.74 10.41
N PHE A 85 6.62 7.90 10.98
CA PHE A 85 5.66 8.00 12.09
C PHE A 85 4.27 7.46 11.70
N TYR A 86 3.75 7.81 10.52
CA TYR A 86 2.49 7.27 10.01
C TYR A 86 2.53 5.74 9.86
N GLU A 87 3.62 5.17 9.34
CA GLU A 87 3.75 3.71 9.21
C GLU A 87 3.74 3.00 10.55
N ASP A 88 4.43 3.56 11.55
CA ASP A 88 4.51 2.97 12.88
C ASP A 88 3.17 3.07 13.62
N ILE A 89 2.42 4.17 13.45
CA ILE A 89 1.02 4.27 13.92
C ILE A 89 0.14 3.19 13.25
N LYS A 90 0.26 3.00 11.94
CA LYS A 90 -0.51 1.95 11.22
C LYS A 90 -0.10 0.53 11.59
N LYS A 91 1.12 0.30 12.07
CA LYS A 91 1.51 -0.98 12.68
C LYS A 91 0.90 -1.12 14.07
N PHE A 92 0.94 -0.07 14.87
CA PHE A 92 0.35 -0.01 16.21
C PHE A 92 -1.15 -0.32 16.21
N GLU A 93 -1.91 0.26 15.28
CA GLU A 93 -3.36 -0.01 15.12
C GLU A 93 -3.68 -1.49 14.82
N LYS A 94 -2.73 -2.22 14.21
CA LYS A 94 -2.90 -3.64 13.84
C LYS A 94 -2.47 -4.62 14.92
N LEU A 95 -1.87 -4.14 16.01
CA LEU A 95 -1.47 -5.01 17.11
C LEU A 95 -2.70 -5.48 17.88
N GLU A 96 -2.80 -6.79 18.10
CA GLU A 96 -3.91 -7.40 18.83
C GLU A 96 -3.67 -7.40 20.34
N THR A 97 -2.40 -7.42 20.79
CA THR A 97 -2.05 -7.53 22.21
C THR A 97 -1.75 -6.17 22.84
N ASP A 98 -2.29 -5.93 24.04
CA ASP A 98 -2.05 -4.68 24.78
C ASP A 98 -0.58 -4.54 25.23
N GLU A 99 0.12 -5.65 25.52
CA GLU A 99 1.52 -5.61 25.94
C GLU A 99 2.46 -5.12 24.83
N GLU A 100 2.29 -5.61 23.59
CA GLU A 100 3.05 -5.13 22.44
C GLU A 100 2.68 -3.70 22.10
N ARG A 101 1.38 -3.37 22.21
CA ARG A 101 0.88 -2.02 21.97
C ARG A 101 1.50 -1.00 22.94
N ILE A 102 1.62 -1.32 24.23
CA ILE A 102 2.29 -0.45 25.21
C ILE A 102 3.78 -0.29 24.91
N LYS A 103 4.48 -1.36 24.53
CA LYS A 103 5.90 -1.29 24.17
C LYS A 103 6.12 -0.42 22.94
N LEU A 104 5.41 -0.70 21.85
CA LEU A 104 5.52 0.04 20.60
C LEU A 104 5.05 1.49 20.76
N GLY A 105 3.99 1.73 21.55
CA GLY A 105 3.51 3.09 21.83
C GLY A 105 4.56 3.96 22.53
N LYS A 106 5.32 3.39 23.46
CA LYS A 106 6.46 4.09 24.09
C LYS A 106 7.58 4.36 23.09
N GLU A 107 7.95 3.37 22.28
CA GLU A 107 8.99 3.53 21.26
C GLU A 107 8.64 4.63 20.26
N ILE A 108 7.40 4.65 19.78
CA ILE A 108 6.86 5.69 18.90
C ILE A 108 6.95 7.07 19.57
N TYR A 109 6.53 7.17 20.83
CA TYR A 109 6.57 8.42 21.58
C TYR A 109 8.01 8.94 21.75
N ASP A 110 8.94 8.07 22.13
CA ASP A 110 10.33 8.44 22.36
C ASP A 110 11.04 8.84 21.05
N GLN A 111 10.78 8.10 19.96
CA GLN A 111 11.45 8.29 18.67
C GLN A 111 10.97 9.53 17.92
N TYR A 112 9.67 9.80 17.92
CA TYR A 112 9.06 10.85 17.08
C TYR A 112 8.60 12.05 17.90
N ILE A 113 7.94 11.84 19.05
CA ILE A 113 7.31 12.93 19.81
C ILE A 113 8.33 13.62 20.73
N MET A 114 9.06 12.85 21.54
CA MET A 114 10.09 13.38 22.45
C MET A 114 11.26 14.02 21.70
N ARG A 115 11.71 13.41 20.61
CA ARG A 115 12.80 13.96 19.80
C ARG A 115 12.45 15.32 19.18
N GLU A 116 11.21 15.50 18.71
CA GLU A 116 10.73 16.76 18.15
C GLU A 116 10.47 17.84 19.20
N LEU A 117 9.97 17.45 20.38
CA LEU A 117 9.85 18.35 21.54
C LEU A 117 11.21 18.94 21.93
N LEU A 118 12.27 18.12 21.89
CA LEU A 118 13.63 18.56 22.21
C LEU A 118 14.24 19.43 21.11
N SER A 119 13.90 19.19 19.84
CA SER A 119 14.44 19.95 18.70
C SER A 119 13.74 21.28 18.43
N HIS A 120 12.72 21.66 19.23
CA HIS A 120 11.97 22.93 19.15
C HIS A 120 11.40 23.24 17.75
N THR A 121 11.26 22.23 16.89
CA THR A 121 10.84 22.37 15.50
C THR A 121 9.31 22.38 15.35
N HIS A 122 8.61 22.64 16.46
CA HIS A 122 7.18 22.48 16.72
C HIS A 122 6.27 22.39 15.48
N LYS A 123 5.87 21.17 15.11
CA LYS A 123 4.82 20.91 14.12
C LYS A 123 3.54 20.30 14.70
N PHE A 124 3.63 19.60 15.84
CA PHE A 124 2.47 18.95 16.44
C PHE A 124 1.78 19.79 17.53
N SER A 125 0.46 19.64 17.64
CA SER A 125 -0.37 20.38 18.59
C SER A 125 -0.08 19.95 20.04
N LYS A 126 0.22 20.92 20.92
CA LYS A 126 0.43 20.69 22.37
C LYS A 126 -0.68 19.86 23.04
N PRO A 127 -1.99 20.14 22.84
CA PRO A 127 -3.05 19.31 23.42
C PRO A 127 -3.03 17.85 22.92
N THR A 128 -2.60 17.60 21.68
CA THR A 128 -2.44 16.24 21.16
C THR A 128 -1.32 15.49 21.87
N VAL A 129 -0.19 16.18 22.11
CA VAL A 129 0.95 15.64 22.87
C VAL A 129 0.56 15.28 24.29
N ASP A 130 -0.10 16.20 24.99
CA ASP A 130 -0.51 16.01 26.39
C ASP A 130 -1.50 14.84 26.51
N HIS A 131 -2.47 14.76 25.60
CA HIS A 131 -3.46 13.67 25.58
C HIS A 131 -2.80 12.29 25.40
N VAL A 132 -1.88 12.15 24.44
CA VAL A 132 -1.18 10.88 24.21
C VAL A 132 -0.25 10.54 25.37
N HIS A 133 0.40 11.53 25.99
CA HIS A 133 1.23 11.30 27.18
C HIS A 133 0.41 10.79 28.37
N GLU A 134 -0.78 11.35 28.61
CA GLU A 134 -1.70 10.89 29.63
C GLU A 134 -2.17 9.45 29.38
N LEU A 135 -2.56 9.12 28.16
CA LEU A 135 -2.98 7.76 27.78
C LEU A 135 -1.84 6.75 27.96
N LEU A 136 -0.62 7.09 27.55
CA LEU A 136 0.56 6.24 27.76
C LEU A 136 0.88 6.05 29.25
N THR A 137 0.66 7.07 30.08
CA THR A 137 0.86 7.00 31.53
C THR A 137 -0.21 6.17 32.22
N GLN A 138 -1.48 6.30 31.79
CA GLN A 138 -2.59 5.48 32.27
C GLN A 138 -2.42 4.02 31.88
N ALA A 139 -1.97 3.75 30.65
CA ALA A 139 -1.73 2.39 30.17
C ALA A 139 -0.68 1.62 31.00
N GLN A 140 0.27 2.31 31.65
CA GLN A 140 1.19 1.67 32.61
C GLN A 140 0.49 1.16 33.86
N LYS A 141 -0.64 1.76 34.25
CA LYS A 141 -1.42 1.39 35.44
C LYS A 141 -2.54 0.40 35.10
N THR A 142 -3.22 0.60 33.98
CA THR A 142 -4.38 -0.20 33.55
C THR A 142 -4.00 -1.40 32.70
N LYS A 143 -2.75 -1.46 32.19
CA LYS A 143 -2.27 -2.44 31.20
C LYS A 143 -3.13 -2.51 29.93
N GLN A 144 -3.84 -1.45 29.62
CA GLN A 144 -4.67 -1.33 28.43
C GLN A 144 -4.30 -0.04 27.71
N LEU A 145 -4.08 -0.14 26.41
CA LEU A 145 -3.81 1.02 25.57
C LEU A 145 -4.75 0.96 24.36
N PRO A 146 -5.61 1.96 24.13
CA PRO A 146 -6.49 1.95 22.97
C PRO A 146 -5.70 2.00 21.65
N ALA A 147 -6.20 1.33 20.60
CA ALA A 147 -5.55 1.31 19.29
C ALA A 147 -5.60 2.66 18.56
N ASP A 148 -6.53 3.53 18.93
CA ASP A 148 -6.77 4.87 18.41
C ASP A 148 -6.00 5.97 19.15
N THR A 149 -5.10 5.60 20.08
CA THR A 149 -4.28 6.54 20.87
C THR A 149 -3.60 7.60 20.01
N PHE A 150 -3.06 7.20 18.85
CA PHE A 150 -2.34 8.10 17.94
C PHE A 150 -3.20 8.65 16.79
N SER A 151 -4.52 8.41 16.79
CA SER A 151 -5.41 8.88 15.73
C SER A 151 -5.34 10.39 15.46
N PRO A 152 -5.19 11.30 16.46
CA PRO A 152 -5.12 12.73 16.17
C PRO A 152 -3.83 13.12 15.44
N TYR A 153 -2.73 12.37 15.69
CA TYR A 153 -1.48 12.58 14.96
C TYR A 153 -1.58 12.19 13.49
N ILE A 154 -2.45 11.25 13.12
CA ILE A 154 -2.63 10.85 11.72
C ILE A 154 -3.10 12.03 10.89
N GLU A 155 -4.07 12.80 11.39
CA GLU A 155 -4.59 13.96 10.68
C GLU A 155 -3.51 15.04 10.52
N GLU A 156 -2.77 15.34 11.58
CA GLU A 156 -1.67 16.33 11.55
C GLU A 156 -0.55 15.90 10.57
N ILE A 157 -0.16 14.62 10.60
CA ILE A 157 0.82 14.04 9.67
C ILE A 157 0.32 14.14 8.23
N VAL A 158 -0.92 13.69 7.96
CA VAL A 158 -1.49 13.71 6.62
C VAL A 158 -1.57 15.14 6.08
N GLN A 159 -1.97 16.12 6.90
CA GLN A 159 -1.95 17.53 6.50
C GLN A 159 -0.53 18.02 6.17
N SER A 160 0.47 17.64 6.96
CA SER A 160 1.87 18.00 6.69
C SER A 160 2.39 17.40 5.36
N LEU A 161 1.94 16.18 5.02
CA LEU A 161 2.33 15.50 3.78
C LEU A 161 1.61 16.05 2.54
N LYS A 162 0.43 16.63 2.70
CA LYS A 162 -0.39 17.21 1.61
C LYS A 162 0.20 18.46 0.97
N GLY A 163 1.07 19.17 1.67
CA GLY A 163 1.69 20.42 1.19
C GLY A 163 2.90 20.17 0.29
N ASP A 164 4.03 20.79 0.65
CA ASP A 164 5.25 20.80 -0.16
C ASP A 164 5.78 19.40 -0.49
N VAL A 165 5.61 18.43 0.42
CA VAL A 165 6.05 17.05 0.21
C VAL A 165 5.31 16.41 -0.98
N PHE A 166 4.00 16.63 -1.09
CA PHE A 166 3.21 16.11 -2.20
C PHE A 166 3.54 16.83 -3.51
N GLU A 167 3.68 18.15 -3.50
CA GLU A 167 4.10 18.91 -4.68
C GLU A 167 5.48 18.47 -5.20
N ASN A 168 6.43 18.23 -4.30
CA ASN A 168 7.75 17.72 -4.67
C ASN A 168 7.69 16.28 -5.19
N PHE A 169 6.81 15.44 -4.62
CA PHE A 169 6.53 14.12 -5.18
C PHE A 169 6.00 14.19 -6.61
N LEU A 170 5.05 15.09 -6.91
CA LEU A 170 4.50 15.28 -8.25
C LEU A 170 5.56 15.74 -9.27
N ARG A 171 6.60 16.45 -8.82
CA ARG A 171 7.74 16.85 -9.66
C ARG A 171 8.72 15.70 -9.89
N SER A 172 8.85 14.80 -8.92
CA SER A 172 9.81 13.69 -8.90
C SER A 172 9.63 12.64 -10.01
N PRO A 173 10.67 11.84 -10.31
CA PRO A 173 10.54 10.69 -11.21
C PRO A 173 9.65 9.56 -10.65
N LYS A 174 9.36 9.54 -9.34
CA LYS A 174 8.45 8.55 -8.74
C LYS A 174 7.00 8.79 -9.18
N PHE A 175 6.60 10.05 -9.36
CA PHE A 175 5.31 10.36 -9.97
C PHE A 175 5.26 9.99 -11.46
N THR A 176 6.36 10.17 -12.21
CA THR A 176 6.45 9.64 -13.58
C THR A 176 6.18 8.13 -13.61
N ARG A 177 6.75 7.38 -12.66
CA ARG A 177 6.50 5.94 -12.51
C ARG A 177 5.04 5.63 -12.18
N PHE A 178 4.39 6.45 -11.35
CA PHE A 178 2.97 6.32 -11.06
C PHE A 178 2.13 6.49 -12.34
N CYS A 179 2.41 7.52 -13.15
CA CYS A 179 1.74 7.73 -14.43
C CYS A 179 1.89 6.55 -15.40
N GLN A 180 3.07 5.90 -15.45
CA GLN A 180 3.27 4.70 -16.26
C GLN A 180 2.39 3.54 -15.81
N TRP A 181 2.31 3.29 -14.50
CA TRP A 181 1.42 2.26 -13.94
C TRP A 181 -0.05 2.58 -14.14
N LYS A 182 -0.44 3.84 -13.95
CA LYS A 182 -1.81 4.30 -14.15
C LYS A 182 -2.24 4.18 -15.60
N ASN A 183 -1.34 4.49 -16.54
CA ASN A 183 -1.61 4.31 -17.96
C ASN A 183 -1.79 2.81 -18.30
N LEU A 184 -0.96 1.94 -17.73
CA LEU A 184 -1.16 0.51 -17.89
C LEU A 184 -2.54 0.10 -17.36
N GLU A 185 -2.88 0.46 -16.12
CA GLU A 185 -4.16 0.15 -15.48
C GLU A 185 -5.36 0.55 -16.35
N LEU A 186 -5.38 1.77 -16.86
CA LEU A 186 -6.48 2.31 -17.67
C LEU A 186 -6.59 1.69 -19.07
N ASN A 187 -5.51 1.10 -19.59
CA ASN A 187 -5.47 0.49 -20.92
C ASN A 187 -5.52 -1.04 -20.90
N ILE A 188 -5.80 -1.67 -19.75
CA ILE A 188 -5.99 -3.11 -19.67
C ILE A 188 -7.25 -3.51 -20.44
N ASN A 189 -7.07 -4.27 -21.52
CA ASN A 189 -8.15 -4.93 -22.25
C ASN A 189 -7.97 -6.44 -22.08
N LEU A 190 -8.80 -7.06 -21.24
CA LEU A 190 -8.69 -8.47 -20.91
C LEU A 190 -9.27 -9.36 -22.01
N THR A 191 -8.53 -10.38 -22.40
CA THR A 191 -8.96 -11.45 -23.29
C THR A 191 -8.75 -12.81 -22.65
N THR A 192 -9.31 -13.87 -23.24
CA THR A 192 -9.07 -15.25 -22.78
C THR A 192 -7.58 -15.61 -22.79
N ASN A 193 -6.79 -15.04 -23.69
CA ASN A 193 -5.35 -15.27 -23.79
C ASN A 193 -4.53 -14.69 -22.61
N ASP A 194 -5.14 -13.88 -21.75
CA ASP A 194 -4.49 -13.33 -20.55
C ASP A 194 -4.65 -14.23 -19.33
N PHE A 195 -5.39 -15.33 -19.49
CA PHE A 195 -5.66 -16.31 -18.45
C PHE A 195 -5.26 -17.71 -18.91
N SER A 196 -4.43 -18.38 -18.11
CA SER A 196 -4.24 -19.82 -18.22
C SER A 196 -5.38 -20.49 -17.46
N VAL A 197 -6.36 -21.02 -18.20
CA VAL A 197 -7.53 -21.68 -17.63
C VAL A 197 -7.16 -23.12 -17.26
N HIS A 198 -7.50 -23.54 -16.04
CA HIS A 198 -7.32 -24.90 -15.52
C HIS A 198 -8.68 -25.63 -15.49
N ARG A 199 -8.94 -26.43 -14.45
CA ARG A 199 -10.16 -27.22 -14.30
C ARG A 199 -11.37 -26.36 -13.91
N ILE A 200 -12.55 -26.94 -14.14
CA ILE A 200 -13.82 -26.45 -13.60
C ILE A 200 -13.84 -26.67 -12.10
N ILE A 201 -14.18 -25.63 -11.35
CA ILE A 201 -14.34 -25.65 -9.89
C ILE A 201 -15.81 -25.53 -9.45
N GLY A 202 -16.72 -25.23 -10.37
CA GLY A 202 -18.15 -25.18 -10.09
C GLY A 202 -18.99 -25.18 -11.37
N ARG A 203 -20.20 -25.75 -11.31
CA ARG A 203 -21.18 -25.77 -12.40
C ARG A 203 -22.52 -25.24 -11.90
N GLY A 204 -23.17 -24.39 -12.70
CA GLY A 204 -24.48 -23.83 -12.42
C GLY A 204 -25.36 -23.75 -13.68
N GLY A 205 -26.59 -23.29 -13.53
CA GLY A 205 -27.57 -23.25 -14.64
C GLY A 205 -27.20 -22.32 -15.80
N PHE A 206 -26.29 -21.35 -15.59
CA PHE A 206 -25.88 -20.37 -16.59
C PHE A 206 -24.41 -20.52 -17.04
N GLY A 207 -23.71 -21.57 -16.60
CA GLY A 207 -22.34 -21.82 -17.04
C GLY A 207 -21.47 -22.51 -16.00
N GLU A 208 -20.16 -22.45 -16.24
CA GLU A 208 -19.13 -23.12 -15.45
C GLU A 208 -18.11 -22.11 -14.94
N VAL A 209 -17.57 -22.37 -13.75
CA VAL A 209 -16.51 -21.57 -13.14
C VAL A 209 -15.21 -22.36 -13.25
N TYR A 210 -14.18 -21.73 -13.81
CA TYR A 210 -12.85 -22.34 -13.95
C TYR A 210 -11.87 -21.72 -12.97
N GLY A 211 -10.95 -22.53 -12.44
CA GLY A 211 -9.73 -22.01 -11.84
C GLY A 211 -8.83 -21.44 -12.94
N CYS A 212 -8.30 -20.22 -12.78
CA CYS A 212 -7.47 -19.61 -13.80
C CYS A 212 -6.27 -18.89 -13.20
N ARG A 213 -5.16 -18.87 -13.93
CA ARG A 213 -3.96 -18.10 -13.58
C ARG A 213 -3.82 -16.90 -14.49
N LYS A 214 -3.66 -15.70 -13.95
CA LYS A 214 -3.40 -14.50 -14.77
C LYS A 214 -1.97 -14.54 -15.30
N ALA A 215 -1.81 -14.43 -16.62
CA ALA A 215 -0.53 -14.69 -17.30
C ALA A 215 0.58 -13.68 -16.97
N ASP A 216 0.23 -12.44 -16.65
CA ASP A 216 1.17 -11.33 -16.43
C ASP A 216 1.62 -11.15 -14.97
N THR A 217 0.83 -11.64 -14.02
CA THR A 217 1.11 -11.57 -12.58
C THR A 217 1.37 -12.94 -11.99
N GLY A 218 1.01 -14.01 -12.70
CA GLY A 218 1.14 -15.40 -12.25
C GLY A 218 0.23 -15.76 -11.08
N LYS A 219 -0.72 -14.89 -10.72
CA LYS A 219 -1.66 -15.08 -9.62
C LYS A 219 -2.79 -16.01 -10.04
N MET A 220 -3.11 -16.97 -9.16
CA MET A 220 -4.31 -17.82 -9.23
C MET A 220 -5.51 -17.17 -8.55
#